data_AF-A0A938S2Q2-F1
#
_entry.id   AF-A0A938S2Q2-F1
#
_cell.length_a   1.000
_cell.length_b   1.000
_cell.length_c   1.000
_cell.angle_alpha   90.00
_cell.angle_beta   90.00
_cell.angle_gamma   90.00
#
_symmetry.space_group_name_H-M   'P 1'
#
loop_
_entity.id
_entity.type
_entity.pdbx_description
1 polymer ?
#
loop_
_entity_poly.entity_id
_entity_poly.type
_entity_poly.pdbx_seq_one_letter_code
_entity_poly.pdbx_strand_id
1 'polypeptide(L)' 'MRSRLSSKRKGFDMADLFPGYVIDTNALIDLWRRRYPRDVFPTLWQNLEALIRSGELVAPQEVLSAVT' A
#
# COMPACT_ATOMS: atom_id res chain seq x y z
N MET A 1 -4.55 -24.88 -41.08
CA MET A 1 -5.58 -24.19 -40.26
C MET A 1 -5.06 -24.06 -38.84
N ARG A 2 -4.44 -22.91 -38.47
CA ARG A 2 -3.89 -22.69 -37.11
C ARG A 2 -4.95 -21.99 -36.26
N SER A 3 -5.54 -22.74 -35.35
CA SER A 3 -6.50 -22.24 -34.35
C SER A 3 -5.82 -21.17 -33.49
N ARG A 4 -6.28 -19.93 -33.61
CA ARG A 4 -5.95 -18.82 -32.70
C ARG A 4 -6.42 -19.22 -31.30
N LEU A 5 -5.47 -19.45 -30.39
CA LEU A 5 -5.72 -19.42 -28.95
C LEU A 5 -6.23 -18.02 -28.59
N SER A 6 -7.55 -17.87 -28.54
CA SER A 6 -8.19 -16.72 -27.92
C SER A 6 -7.95 -16.83 -26.42
N SER A 7 -6.86 -16.22 -25.94
CA SER A 7 -6.66 -16.01 -24.52
C SER A 7 -7.71 -15.00 -24.08
N LYS A 8 -8.87 -15.50 -23.61
CA LYS A 8 -9.87 -14.69 -22.93
C LYS A 8 -9.17 -14.11 -21.70
N ARG A 9 -8.82 -12.82 -21.74
CA ARG A 9 -8.44 -12.09 -20.51
C ARG A 9 -9.57 -12.30 -19.52
N LYS A 10 -9.31 -13.00 -18.41
CA LYS A 10 -10.24 -13.01 -17.28
C LYS A 10 -10.48 -11.53 -16.94
N GLY A 11 -11.76 -11.13 -16.89
CA GLY A 11 -12.12 -9.79 -16.44
C GLY A 11 -11.54 -9.58 -15.05
N PHE A 12 -10.96 -8.40 -14.82
CA PHE A 12 -10.47 -7.99 -13.52
C PHE A 12 -11.65 -7.57 -12.66
N ASP A 13 -11.86 -8.23 -11.52
CA ASP A 13 -12.86 -7.81 -10.54
C ASP A 13 -12.19 -6.90 -9.50
N MET A 14 -12.90 -5.89 -9.03
CA MET A 14 -12.46 -5.10 -7.88
C MET A 14 -12.32 -5.96 -6.62
N ALA A 15 -13.02 -7.10 -6.55
CA ALA A 15 -12.85 -8.11 -5.51
C ALA A 15 -11.48 -8.80 -5.52
N ASP A 16 -10.73 -8.73 -6.63
CA ASP A 16 -9.38 -9.30 -6.74
C ASP A 16 -8.30 -8.39 -6.12
N LEU A 17 -8.67 -7.16 -5.73
CA LEU A 17 -7.76 -6.21 -5.10
C LEU A 17 -7.70 -6.37 -3.59
N PHE A 18 -6.56 -5.98 -3.03
CA PHE A 18 -6.45 -5.79 -1.59
C PHE A 18 -7.45 -4.72 -1.14
N PRO A 19 -8.36 -5.01 -0.18
CA PRO A 19 -9.46 -4.12 0.17
C PRO A 19 -9.05 -2.98 1.13
N GLY A 20 -7.76 -2.77 1.34
CA GLY A 20 -7.22 -1.76 2.26
C GLY A 20 -6.31 -0.74 1.58
N TYR A 21 -5.50 -0.09 2.41
CA TYR A 21 -4.53 0.92 2.00
C TYR A 21 -3.18 0.29 1.70
N VAL A 22 -2.57 0.71 0.59
CA VAL A 22 -1.19 0.35 0.24
C VAL A 22 -0.35 1.63 0.32
N ILE A 23 0.62 1.67 1.24
CA ILE A 23 1.51 2.82 1.40
C ILE A 23 2.77 2.64 0.55
N ASP A 24 3.19 3.71 -0.13
CA ASP A 24 4.38 3.74 -0.97
C ASP A 24 5.59 4.37 -0.26
N THR A 25 6.77 4.24 -0.87
CA THR A 25 8.03 4.78 -0.34
C THR A 25 7.97 6.29 -0.12
N ASN A 26 7.37 7.04 -1.04
CA ASN A 26 7.32 8.51 -0.93
C ASN A 26 6.47 8.94 0.26
N ALA A 27 5.29 8.33 0.47
CA ALA A 27 4.46 8.59 1.63
C ALA A 27 5.20 8.28 2.94
N LEU A 28 5.92 7.16 3.02
CA LEU A 28 6.71 6.82 4.21
C LEU A 28 7.84 7.82 4.47
N ILE A 29 8.57 8.26 3.44
CA ILE A 29 9.65 9.24 3.58
C ILE A 29 9.08 10.58 4.08
N ASP A 30 7.98 11.05 3.51
CA ASP A 30 7.35 12.31 3.90
C ASP A 30 6.78 12.24 5.33
N LEU A 31 6.21 11.09 5.70
CA LEU A 31 5.71 10.79 7.03
C LEU A 31 6.82 10.84 8.08
N TRP A 32 7.92 10.12 7.87
CA TRP A 32 8.97 9.97 8.89
C TRP A 32 9.97 11.13 8.91
N ARG A 33 10.39 11.66 7.75
CA ARG A 33 11.57 12.54 7.66
C ARG A 33 11.29 14.01 7.41
N ARG A 34 10.08 14.40 7.00
CA ARG A 34 9.88 15.75 6.42
C ARG A 34 8.70 16.54 6.97
N ARG A 35 7.51 15.95 7.00
CA ARG A 35 6.27 16.74 7.01
C ARG A 35 5.38 16.48 8.22
N TYR A 36 5.48 15.29 8.81
CA TYR A 36 4.51 14.83 9.81
C TYR A 36 5.16 14.31 11.10
N PRO A 37 5.87 15.17 11.87
CA PRO A 37 6.47 14.76 13.12
C PRO A 37 5.43 14.30 14.16
N ARG A 38 5.81 13.32 14.99
CA ARG A 38 4.90 12.59 15.90
C ARG A 38 4.28 13.45 17.00
N ASP A 39 5.03 14.44 17.48
CA ASP A 39 4.63 15.39 18.51
C ASP A 39 3.65 16.46 18.00
N VAL A 40 3.72 16.81 16.71
CA VAL A 40 2.79 17.77 16.08
C VAL A 40 1.53 17.09 15.55
N PHE A 41 1.63 15.85 15.05
CA PHE A 41 0.53 15.11 14.43
C PHE A 41 0.19 13.79 15.14
N PRO A 42 -0.04 13.77 16.46
CA PRO A 42 -0.18 12.52 17.22
C PRO A 42 -1.34 11.64 16.73
N THR A 43 -2.48 12.24 16.38
CA THR A 43 -3.65 11.49 15.88
C THR A 43 -3.39 10.80 14.55
N LEU A 44 -2.61 11.40 13.65
CA LEU A 44 -2.23 10.77 12.37
C LEU A 44 -1.45 9.48 12.63
N TRP A 45 -0.46 9.54 13.54
CA TRP A 45 0.34 8.39 13.90
C TRP A 45 -0.46 7.31 14.62
N GLN A 46 -1.36 7.70 15.53
CA GLN A 46 -2.25 6.75 16.20
C GLN A 46 -3.16 6.01 15.21
N ASN A 47 -3.73 6.72 14.24
CA ASN A 47 -4.58 6.12 13.22
C ASN A 47 -3.78 5.20 12.29
N LEU A 48 -2.57 5.59 11.89
CA LEU A 48 -1.68 4.71 11.11
C LEU A 48 -1.33 3.43 11.87
N GLU A 49 -0.95 3.56 13.15
CA GLU A 49 -0.68 2.40 14.00
C GLU A 49 -1.91 1.49 14.17
N ALA A 50 -3.12 2.07 14.24
CA ALA A 50 -4.36 1.31 14.27
C ALA A 50 -4.59 0.52 12.97
N LEU A 51 -4.39 1.15 11.80
CA LEU A 51 -4.52 0.50 10.49
C LEU A 51 -3.48 -0.62 10.29
N ILE A 52 -2.26 -0.43 10.78
CA ILE A 52 -1.22 -1.47 10.76
C ILE A 52 -1.66 -2.66 11.62
N ARG A 53 -2.18 -2.40 12.83
CA ARG A 53 -2.63 -3.46 13.75
C ARG A 53 -3.87 -4.20 13.23
N SER A 54 -4.77 -3.53 12.52
CA SER A 54 -5.95 -4.16 11.91
C SER A 54 -5.63 -4.93 10.63
N GLY A 55 -4.43 -4.74 10.06
CA GLY A 55 -4.04 -5.34 8.79
C GLY A 55 -4.63 -4.63 7.57
N GLU A 56 -5.17 -3.42 7.74
CA GLU A 56 -5.76 -2.61 6.67
C GLU A 56 -4.74 -1.71 5.97
N LEU A 57 -3.53 -1.56 6.52
CA LEU A 57 -2.41 -0.87 5.87
C LEU A 57 -1.27 -1.84 5.59
N VAL A 58 -0.88 -1.95 4.31
CA VAL A 58 0.25 -2.77 3.87
C VAL A 58 1.22 -1.95 3.02
N ALA A 59 2.43 -2.46 2.86
CA ALA A 59 3.40 -1.95 1.89
C ALA A 59 4.01 -3.13 1.12
N PRO A 60 4.36 -2.95 -0.17
CA PRO A 60 5.19 -3.92 -0.89
C PRO A 60 6.53 -4.11 -0.19
N GLN A 61 7.11 -5.32 -0.29
CA GLN A 61 8.38 -5.64 0.37
C GLN A 61 9.52 -4.75 -0.12
N GLU A 62 9.46 -4.30 -1.37
CA GLU A 62 10.43 -3.40 -2.01
C GLU A 62 10.53 -2.04 -1.32
N VAL A 63 9.45 -1.61 -0.66
CA VAL A 63 9.42 -0.35 0.10
C VAL A 63 10.40 -0.42 1.28
N LEU A 64 10.53 -1.58 1.95
CA LEU A 64 11.49 -1.77 3.04
C LEU A 64 12.93 -1.53 2.58
N SER A 65 13.29 -2.04 1.41
CA SER A 65 14.63 -1.87 0.82
C SER A 65 14.95 -0.43 0.45
N ALA A 66 13.93 0.41 0.20
CA ALA A 66 14.12 1.80 -0.21
C ALA A 66 14.24 2.79 0.97
N VAL A 67 13.89 2.36 2.19
CA VAL A 67 13.91 3.21 3.39
C VAL A 67 14.92 2.77 4.46
N THR A 68 15.60 1.64 4.23
CA THR A 68 16.74 1.16 5.05
C THR A 68 18.02 1.87 4.63
#